data_AF-A0A7C2BB23-F1
#
_entry.id   AF-A0A7C2BB23-F1
#
_cell.length_a   1.000
_cell.length_b   1.000
_cell.length_c   1.000
_cell.angle_alpha   90.00
_cell.angle_beta   90.00
_cell.angle_gamma   90.00
#
_symmetry.space_group_name_H-M   'P 1'
#
loop_
_entity.id
_entity.type
_entity.pdbx_description
1 polymer ?
#
loop_
_entity_poly.entity_id
_entity_poly.type
_entity_poly.pdbx_seq_one_letter_code
_entity_poly.pdbx_strand_id
1 'polypeptide(L)'
;MSEDRIRLAEDLLKEAVYQSRARQAAGAAIGTAGESGSSGCGLGESPEASLALSERGKEILHKLWPRETAPTEAARIRSVLDRWISRQDSFDRKRNHFLRDFRRENGFDRRQYSPAQARAFEKGLDRINAEMCDRLRESALKLLGD
;
A
#
# COMPACT_ATOMS: atom_id res chain seq x y z
N MET A 1 -21.44 -7.47 -2.45
CA MET A 1 -20.20 -8.24 -2.17
C MET A 1 -20.20 -8.77 -0.74
N SER A 2 -19.59 -9.93 -0.45
CA SER A 2 -19.46 -10.42 0.93
C SER A 2 -18.34 -9.70 1.69
N GLU A 3 -18.50 -9.55 3.00
CA GLU A 3 -17.52 -8.87 3.87
C GLU A 3 -16.14 -9.56 3.82
N ASP A 4 -16.12 -10.89 3.84
CA ASP A 4 -14.89 -11.67 3.78
C ASP A 4 -14.12 -11.46 2.46
N ARG A 5 -14.85 -11.31 1.34
CA ARG A 5 -14.23 -11.04 0.04
C ARG A 5 -13.62 -9.64 0.00
N ILE A 6 -14.25 -8.65 0.64
CA ILE A 6 -13.69 -7.30 0.71
C ILE A 6 -12.46 -7.27 1.61
N ARG A 7 -12.49 -7.96 2.76
CA ARG A 7 -11.30 -8.09 3.63
C ARG A 7 -10.11 -8.75 2.91
N LEU A 8 -10.36 -9.80 2.12
CA LEU A 8 -9.30 -10.40 1.29
C LEU A 8 -8.73 -9.41 0.28
N ALA A 9 -9.56 -8.58 -0.35
CA ALA A 9 -9.08 -7.53 -1.26
C ALA A 9 -8.27 -6.44 -0.54
N GLU A 10 -8.69 -6.04 0.66
CA GLU A 10 -7.91 -5.13 1.51
C GLU A 10 -6.55 -5.73 1.87
N ASP A 11 -6.49 -7.02 2.16
CA ASP A 11 -5.24 -7.71 2.48
C ASP A 11 -4.33 -7.83 1.26
N LEU A 12 -4.88 -8.05 0.07
CA LEU A 12 -4.10 -8.00 -1.18
C LEU A 12 -3.48 -6.61 -1.41
N LEU A 13 -4.25 -5.55 -1.15
CA LEU A 13 -3.78 -4.17 -1.25
C LEU A 13 -2.67 -3.85 -0.23
N LYS A 14 -2.78 -4.35 1.01
CA LYS A 14 -1.72 -4.21 2.03
C LYS A 14 -0.46 -4.98 1.63
N GLU A 15 -0.61 -6.18 1.11
CA GLU A 15 0.51 -7.02 0.66
C GLU A 15 1.26 -6.39 -0.52
N ALA A 16 0.53 -5.78 -1.47
CA ALA A 16 1.15 -5.05 -2.58
C ALA A 16 2.02 -3.88 -2.09
N VAL A 17 1.58 -3.16 -1.06
CA VAL A 17 2.37 -2.08 -0.43
C VAL A 17 3.60 -2.63 0.28
N TYR A 18 3.45 -3.73 1.04
CA TYR A 18 4.57 -4.41 1.70
C TYR A 18 5.64 -4.83 0.68
N GLN A 19 5.22 -5.51 -0.38
CA GLN A 19 6.13 -5.99 -1.43
C GLN A 19 6.79 -4.83 -2.19
N SER A 20 6.05 -3.76 -2.49
CA SER A 20 6.61 -2.55 -3.10
C SER A 20 7.73 -1.94 -2.25
N ARG A 21 7.49 -1.80 -0.95
CA ARG A 21 8.48 -1.26 0.00
C ARG A 21 9.70 -2.17 0.13
N ALA A 22 9.50 -3.49 0.18
CA ALA A 22 10.61 -4.45 0.23
C ALA A 22 11.53 -4.31 -1.00
N ARG A 23 10.96 -4.13 -2.20
CA ARG A 23 11.73 -3.89 -3.42
C ARG A 23 12.47 -2.56 -3.41
N GLN A 24 11.83 -1.49 -2.96
CA GLN A 24 12.47 -0.18 -2.85
C GLN A 24 13.66 -0.22 -1.88
N ALA A 25 13.52 -0.90 -0.74
CA ALA A 25 14.59 -1.08 0.24
C ALA A 25 15.75 -1.92 -0.32
N ALA A 26 15.45 -3.02 -1.01
CA ALA A 26 16.46 -3.85 -1.68
C ALA A 26 17.19 -3.08 -2.79
N GLY A 27 16.45 -2.33 -3.62
CA GLY A 27 17.02 -1.48 -4.67
C GLY A 27 17.89 -0.35 -4.11
N ALA A 28 17.51 0.25 -2.99
CA ALA A 28 18.32 1.25 -2.31
C ALA A 28 19.62 0.66 -1.71
N ALA A 29 19.57 -0.58 -1.21
CA ALA A 29 20.74 -1.29 -0.71
C ALA A 29 21.70 -1.73 -1.83
N ILE A 30 21.17 -2.00 -3.03
CA ILE A 30 21.97 -2.38 -4.21
C ILE A 30 22.47 -1.14 -4.96
N GLY A 31 21.75 0.00 -4.94
CA GLY A 31 22.09 1.24 -5.64
C GLY A 31 23.35 1.98 -5.17
N THR A 32 24.06 1.46 -4.17
CA THR A 32 25.45 1.85 -3.86
C THR A 32 26.49 1.08 -4.70
N ALA A 33 26.06 0.10 -5.51
CA ALA A 33 26.82 -0.54 -6.57
C ALA A 33 26.15 -0.22 -7.91
N GLY A 34 26.94 0.22 -8.87
CA GLY A 34 26.50 0.90 -10.09
C GLY A 34 25.42 0.22 -10.91
N GLU A 35 24.76 1.05 -11.72
CA GLU A 35 23.74 0.73 -12.70
C GLU A 35 24.01 -0.58 -13.44
N SER A 36 22.99 -1.43 -13.51
CA SER A 36 22.90 -2.49 -14.50
C SER A 36 21.42 -2.67 -14.85
N GLY A 37 21.06 -2.15 -16.02
CA GLY A 37 19.72 -2.31 -16.58
C GLY A 37 19.35 -3.77 -16.81
N SER A 38 18.06 -4.03 -16.79
CA SER A 38 17.49 -5.25 -17.37
C SER A 38 16.13 -4.89 -17.96
N SER A 39 16.16 -4.65 -19.26
CA SER A 39 15.01 -4.66 -20.14
C SER A 39 14.52 -6.10 -20.24
N GLY A 40 13.35 -6.41 -19.67
CA GLY A 40 12.70 -7.71 -19.79
C GLY A 40 11.41 -7.57 -20.58
N CYS A 41 11.52 -7.36 -21.89
CA CYS A 41 10.38 -7.34 -22.79
C CYS A 41 10.23 -8.71 -23.46
N GLY A 42 9.08 -9.35 -23.21
CA GLY A 42 8.37 -10.14 -24.21
C GLY A 42 8.63 -11.64 -24.18
N LEU A 43 7.52 -12.40 -24.14
CA LEU A 43 7.37 -13.83 -24.41
C LEU A 43 7.49 -14.75 -23.18
N GLY A 44 6.44 -14.76 -22.34
CA GLY A 44 6.18 -15.89 -21.44
C GLY A 44 5.79 -15.54 -20.01
N GLU A 45 5.86 -14.27 -19.61
CA GLU A 45 5.43 -13.88 -18.26
C GLU A 45 3.92 -14.05 -18.12
N SER A 46 3.48 -14.90 -17.19
CA SER A 46 2.07 -15.08 -16.92
C SER A 46 1.45 -13.75 -16.46
N PRO A 47 0.17 -13.47 -16.77
CA PRO A 47 -0.50 -12.26 -16.32
C PRO A 47 -0.36 -12.00 -14.81
N GLU A 48 -0.25 -13.07 -14.02
CA GLU A 48 -0.05 -13.03 -12.57
C GLU A 48 1.38 -12.71 -12.15
N ALA A 49 2.39 -13.25 -12.84
CA ALA A 49 3.79 -12.88 -12.60
C ALA A 49 4.02 -11.38 -12.82
N SER A 50 3.31 -10.84 -13.82
CA SER A 50 3.31 -9.43 -14.14
C SER A 50 2.88 -8.55 -12.94
N LEU A 51 1.95 -9.01 -12.09
CA LEU A 51 1.48 -8.27 -10.90
C LEU A 51 2.57 -8.12 -9.82
N ALA A 52 3.66 -8.87 -9.95
CA ALA A 52 4.82 -8.77 -9.09
C ALA A 52 4.44 -8.90 -7.59
N LEU A 53 3.52 -9.81 -7.27
CA LEU A 53 3.06 -10.09 -5.90
C LEU A 53 4.07 -10.94 -5.13
N SER A 54 4.03 -10.88 -3.79
CA SER A 54 4.66 -11.89 -2.94
C SER A 54 3.90 -13.22 -3.03
N GLU A 55 4.46 -14.30 -2.48
CA GLU A 55 3.76 -15.61 -2.42
C GLU A 55 2.41 -15.51 -1.71
N ARG A 56 2.36 -14.80 -0.57
CA ARG A 56 1.10 -14.51 0.12
C ARG A 56 0.12 -13.72 -0.76
N GLY A 57 0.62 -12.75 -1.52
CA GLY A 57 -0.20 -11.97 -2.45
C GLY A 57 -0.83 -12.85 -3.53
N LYS A 58 -0.08 -13.82 -4.07
CA LYS A 58 -0.59 -14.81 -5.05
C LYS A 58 -1.66 -15.70 -4.43
N GLU A 59 -1.47 -16.17 -3.20
CA GLU A 59 -2.49 -16.97 -2.48
C GLU A 59 -3.79 -16.18 -2.29
N ILE A 60 -3.71 -14.90 -1.92
CA ILE A 60 -4.88 -14.04 -1.75
C ILE A 60 -5.54 -13.80 -3.12
N LEU A 61 -4.75 -13.53 -4.16
CA LEU A 61 -5.24 -13.36 -5.53
C LEU A 61 -6.03 -14.59 -5.97
N HIS A 62 -5.50 -15.80 -5.75
CA HIS A 62 -6.17 -17.06 -6.10
C HIS A 62 -7.47 -17.27 -5.31
N LYS A 63 -7.52 -16.87 -4.03
CA LYS A 63 -8.76 -16.91 -3.23
C LYS A 63 -9.82 -15.95 -3.76
N LEU A 64 -9.42 -14.79 -4.26
CA LEU A 64 -10.32 -13.80 -4.84
C LEU A 64 -10.77 -14.19 -6.26
N TRP A 65 -9.87 -14.73 -7.06
CA TRP A 65 -10.08 -15.18 -8.43
C TRP A 65 -9.47 -16.59 -8.61
N PRO A 66 -10.26 -17.66 -8.40
CA PRO A 66 -9.74 -19.03 -8.50
C PRO A 66 -9.38 -19.49 -9.90
N ARG A 67 -9.80 -18.75 -10.93
CA ARG A 67 -9.47 -19.02 -12.33
C ARG A 67 -8.26 -18.20 -12.74
N GLU A 68 -7.52 -18.70 -13.72
CA GLU A 68 -6.40 -17.97 -14.29
C GLU A 68 -6.83 -16.57 -14.72
N THR A 69 -6.08 -15.58 -14.24
CA THR A 69 -6.43 -14.18 -14.45
C THR A 69 -6.19 -13.82 -15.92
N ALA A 70 -7.25 -13.46 -16.65
CA ALA A 70 -7.10 -13.01 -18.04
C ALA A 70 -6.20 -11.76 -18.13
N PRO A 71 -5.46 -11.55 -19.23
CA PRO A 71 -4.53 -10.42 -19.35
C PRO A 71 -5.18 -9.04 -19.09
N THR A 72 -6.42 -8.84 -19.54
CA THR A 72 -7.18 -7.61 -19.31
C THR A 72 -7.56 -7.40 -17.85
N GLU A 73 -7.91 -8.48 -17.14
CA GLU A 73 -8.21 -8.43 -15.71
C GLU A 73 -6.95 -8.20 -14.89
N ALA A 74 -5.83 -8.84 -15.24
CA ALA A 74 -4.53 -8.60 -14.61
C ALA A 74 -4.09 -7.14 -14.76
N ALA A 75 -4.26 -6.54 -15.95
CA ALA A 75 -3.97 -5.13 -16.17
C ALA A 75 -4.85 -4.19 -15.30
N ARG A 76 -6.15 -4.51 -15.16
CA ARG A 76 -7.06 -3.77 -14.29
C ARG A 76 -6.64 -3.88 -12.82
N ILE A 77 -6.36 -5.10 -12.34
CA ILE A 77 -5.91 -5.38 -10.97
C ILE A 77 -4.64 -4.59 -10.69
N ARG A 78 -3.63 -4.69 -11.56
CA ARG A 78 -2.38 -3.92 -11.46
C ARG A 78 -2.64 -2.44 -11.30
N SER A 79 -3.49 -1.86 -12.15
CA SER A 79 -3.80 -0.43 -12.09
C SER A 79 -4.37 -0.01 -10.74
N VAL A 80 -5.21 -0.85 -10.11
CA VAL A 80 -5.75 -0.57 -8.78
C VAL A 80 -4.66 -0.69 -7.70
N LEU A 81 -3.80 -1.71 -7.79
CA LEU A 81 -2.67 -1.89 -6.87
C LEU A 81 -1.70 -0.69 -6.92
N ASP A 82 -1.28 -0.27 -8.12
CA ASP A 82 -0.33 0.84 -8.32
C ASP A 82 -0.89 2.17 -7.80
N ARG A 83 -2.19 2.42 -8.05
CA ARG A 83 -2.88 3.60 -7.52
C ARG A 83 -2.96 3.58 -6.00
N TRP A 84 -3.16 2.41 -5.40
CA TRP A 84 -3.19 2.28 -3.95
C TRP A 84 -1.81 2.48 -3.33
N ILE A 85 -0.76 1.91 -3.91
CA ILE A 85 0.63 2.12 -3.49
C ILE A 85 0.97 3.61 -3.51
N SER A 86 0.70 4.31 -4.62
CA SER A 86 0.93 5.76 -4.74
C SER A 86 0.14 6.58 -3.70
N ARG A 87 -1.04 6.11 -3.32
CA ARG A 87 -1.88 6.75 -2.30
C ARG A 87 -1.31 6.52 -0.90
N GLN A 88 -0.76 5.34 -0.61
CA GLN A 88 -0.07 5.07 0.65
C GLN A 88 1.11 6.02 0.86
N ASP A 89 1.93 6.26 -0.17
CA ASP A 89 3.04 7.23 -0.09
C ASP A 89 2.55 8.64 0.26
N SER A 90 1.37 9.00 -0.22
CA SER A 90 0.75 10.29 0.09
C SER A 90 0.25 10.35 1.54
N PHE A 91 -0.30 9.26 2.08
CA PHE A 91 -0.65 9.18 3.50
C PHE A 91 0.58 9.20 4.41
N ASP A 92 1.67 8.54 4.01
CA ASP A 92 2.94 8.60 4.74
C ASP A 92 3.49 10.02 4.81
N ARG A 93 3.49 10.75 3.67
CA ARG A 93 3.85 12.17 3.65
C ARG A 93 2.93 13.01 4.54
N LYS A 94 1.61 12.81 4.46
CA LYS A 94 0.63 13.52 5.30
C LYS A 94 0.89 13.29 6.79
N ARG A 95 1.13 12.05 7.20
CA ARG A 95 1.49 11.68 8.57
C ARG A 95 2.79 12.34 9.00
N ASN A 96 3.81 12.31 8.15
CA ASN A 96 5.10 12.92 8.46
C ASN A 96 5.01 14.45 8.60
N HIS A 97 4.22 15.12 7.74
CA HIS A 97 3.95 16.55 7.87
C HIS A 97 3.23 16.87 9.18
N PHE A 98 2.16 16.14 9.51
CA PHE A 98 1.48 16.29 10.79
C PHE A 98 2.43 16.14 11.97
N LEU A 99 3.24 15.07 11.99
CA LEU A 99 4.20 14.82 13.07
C LEU A 99 5.23 15.94 13.18
N ARG A 100 5.77 16.41 12.05
CA ARG A 100 6.76 17.49 12.01
C ARG A 100 6.18 18.79 12.58
N ASP A 101 4.99 19.17 12.11
CA ASP A 101 4.38 20.46 12.47
C ASP A 101 3.93 20.43 13.93
N PHE A 102 3.30 19.34 14.37
CA PHE A 102 2.91 19.16 15.77
C PHE A 102 4.10 19.21 16.73
N ARG A 103 5.22 18.54 16.40
CA ARG A 103 6.44 18.56 17.22
C ARG A 103 7.13 19.91 17.24
N ARG A 104 7.07 20.66 16.13
CA ARG A 104 7.62 22.02 16.08
C ARG A 104 6.89 22.95 17.04
N GLU A 105 5.59 22.78 17.17
CA GLU A 105 4.75 23.61 18.05
C GLU A 105 4.79 23.19 19.52
N ASN A 106 4.88 21.88 19.80
CA ASN A 106 4.65 21.32 21.14
C ASN A 106 5.90 20.67 21.77
N GLY A 107 7.01 20.61 21.04
CA GLY A 107 8.21 19.89 21.43
C GLY A 107 8.24 18.43 20.96
N PHE A 108 9.43 17.84 20.97
CA PHE A 108 9.68 16.49 20.45
C PHE A 108 9.43 15.39 21.49
N ASP A 109 9.54 15.68 22.79
CA ASP A 109 9.34 14.69 23.85
C ASP A 109 7.84 14.56 24.20
N ARG A 110 7.22 13.50 23.71
CA ARG A 110 5.79 13.19 23.97
C ARG A 110 5.48 13.04 25.47
N ARG A 111 6.46 12.73 26.33
CA ARG A 111 6.25 12.62 27.78
C ARG A 111 6.02 13.98 28.45
N GLN A 112 6.41 15.06 27.78
CA GLN A 112 6.22 16.43 28.25
C GLN A 112 4.90 17.04 27.76
N TYR A 113 4.13 16.31 26.94
CA TYR A 113 2.84 16.79 26.47
C TYR A 113 1.87 16.89 27.64
N SER A 114 1.24 18.06 27.75
CA SER A 114 0.05 18.22 28.56
C SER A 114 -1.05 17.24 28.09
N PRO A 115 -2.03 16.91 28.95
CA PRO A 115 -3.15 16.06 28.56
C PRO A 115 -3.91 16.57 27.33
N ALA A 116 -3.98 17.90 27.14
CA ALA A 116 -4.61 18.49 25.96
C ALA A 116 -3.80 18.24 24.68
N GLN A 117 -2.48 18.39 24.75
CA GLN A 117 -1.57 18.12 23.63
C GLN A 117 -1.56 16.63 23.27
N ALA A 118 -1.53 15.73 24.25
CA ALA A 118 -1.61 14.29 24.01
C ALA A 118 -2.88 13.90 23.25
N ARG A 119 -4.04 14.43 23.67
CA ARG A 119 -5.33 14.21 22.96
C ARG A 119 -5.33 14.79 21.55
N ALA A 120 -4.77 16.00 21.35
CA ALA A 120 -4.68 16.61 20.04
C ALA A 120 -3.76 15.81 19.09
N PHE A 121 -2.65 15.30 19.62
CA PHE A 121 -1.72 14.43 18.89
C PHE A 121 -2.42 13.14 18.41
N GLU A 122 -3.08 12.44 19.34
CA GLU A 122 -3.80 11.19 19.05
C GLU A 122 -4.93 11.42 18.05
N LYS A 123 -5.78 12.42 18.28
CA LYS A 123 -6.87 12.76 17.36
C LYS A 123 -6.37 13.09 15.95
N GLY A 124 -5.21 13.74 15.83
CA GLY A 124 -4.61 14.04 14.53
C GLY A 124 -4.17 12.78 13.79
N LEU A 125 -3.53 11.83 14.48
CA LEU A 125 -3.17 10.53 13.91
C LEU A 125 -4.42 9.70 13.56
N ASP A 126 -5.40 9.66 14.46
CA ASP A 126 -6.65 8.91 14.25
C ASP A 126 -7.40 9.42 13.02
N ARG A 127 -7.43 10.74 12.79
CA ARG A 127 -8.03 11.32 11.59
C ARG A 127 -7.35 10.82 10.30
N ILE A 128 -6.02 10.77 10.29
CA ILE A 128 -5.25 10.30 9.12
C ILE A 128 -5.50 8.80 8.91
N ASN A 129 -5.51 8.02 9.99
CA ASN A 129 -5.75 6.58 9.93
C ASN A 129 -7.17 6.25 9.47
N ALA A 130 -8.18 6.97 9.95
CA ALA A 130 -9.56 6.80 9.53
C ALA A 130 -9.73 7.05 8.01
N GLU A 131 -9.17 8.16 7.52
CA GLU A 131 -9.17 8.47 6.08
C GLU A 131 -8.45 7.39 5.27
N MET A 132 -7.33 6.86 5.78
CA MET A 132 -6.62 5.77 5.12
C MET A 132 -7.47 4.48 5.08
N CYS A 133 -8.16 4.13 6.16
CA CYS A 133 -9.07 2.98 6.21
C CYS A 133 -10.22 3.12 5.21
N ASP A 134 -10.85 4.30 5.13
CA ASP A 134 -11.92 4.57 4.16
C ASP A 134 -11.42 4.40 2.72
N ARG A 135 -10.24 4.96 2.42
CA ARG A 135 -9.65 4.83 1.07
C ARG A 135 -9.18 3.42 0.75
N LEU A 136 -8.73 2.65 1.74
CA LEU A 136 -8.41 1.24 1.57
C LEU A 136 -9.67 0.48 1.17
N ARG A 137 -10.77 0.70 1.89
CA ARG A 137 -12.07 0.07 1.61
C ARG A 137 -12.58 0.41 0.22
N GLU A 138 -12.56 1.68 -0.16
CA GLU A 138 -12.93 2.12 -1.51
C GLU A 138 -12.05 1.47 -2.60
N SER A 139 -10.76 1.32 -2.34
CA SER A 139 -9.84 0.69 -3.29
C SER A 139 -10.10 -0.81 -3.40
N ALA A 140 -10.48 -1.46 -2.30
CA ALA A 140 -10.88 -2.87 -2.28
C ALA A 140 -12.16 -3.11 -3.09
N LEU A 141 -13.17 -2.24 -2.97
CA LEU A 141 -14.39 -2.32 -3.79
C LEU A 141 -14.08 -2.17 -5.29
N LYS A 142 -13.29 -1.17 -5.66
CA LYS A 142 -12.82 -0.97 -7.05
C LYS A 142 -12.01 -2.15 -7.58
N LEU A 143 -11.17 -2.74 -6.72
CA LEU A 143 -10.38 -3.91 -7.05
C LEU A 143 -11.29 -5.10 -7.39
N LEU A 144 -12.44 -5.19 -6.75
CA LEU A 144 -13.41 -6.26 -6.97
C LEU A 144 -14.41 -6.00 -8.10
N GLY A 145 -14.47 -4.77 -8.63
CA GLY A 145 -15.28 -4.41 -9.79
C GLY A 145 -16.57 -3.63 -9.49
N ASP A 146 -16.75 -3.14 -8.25
CA ASP A 146 -17.77 -2.16 -7.88
C ASP A 146 -17.30 -0.72 -8.18
#